data_AF-A0A7C0YRI9-F1
#
_entry.id   AF-A0A7C0YRI9-F1
#
_cell.length_a   1.000
_cell.length_b   1.000
_cell.length_c   1.000
_cell.angle_alpha   90.00
_cell.angle_beta   90.00
_cell.angle_gamma   90.00
#
_symmetry.space_group_name_H-M   'P 1'
#
loop_
_entity.id
_entity.type
_entity.pdbx_description
1 polymer ?
#
loop_
_entity_poly.entity_id
_entity_poly.type
_entity_poly.pdbx_seq_one_letter_code
_entity_poly.pdbx_strand_id
1 'polypeptide(L)'
;MGKTSKKYFDKDFIDKVWQELIKEIHQAKSSSDINIVLGCVLSSPELNLLEKRLSVLYLLKQGLSYREISEIADVHYNTISFIKKGLKKPIRKKKVYSSFPEKPKKKISKFPKYKGV
;
A
#
# COMPACT_ATOMS: atom_id res chain seq x y z
N MET A 1 -7.20 -9.72 -16.08
CA MET A 1 -6.16 -8.67 -15.98
C MET A 1 -4.86 -9.20 -16.55
N GLY A 2 -4.26 -8.49 -17.51
CA GLY A 2 -3.03 -8.92 -18.17
C GLY A 2 -1.85 -8.97 -17.19
N LYS A 3 -1.00 -9.99 -17.31
CA LYS A 3 0.26 -10.07 -16.56
C LYS A 3 1.14 -8.91 -17.02
N THR A 4 1.29 -7.88 -16.19
CA THR A 4 2.26 -6.81 -16.47
C THR A 4 3.68 -7.40 -16.41
N SER A 5 4.53 -6.95 -17.34
CA SER A 5 5.93 -7.37 -17.38
C SER A 5 6.62 -7.04 -16.06
N LYS A 6 7.38 -8.01 -15.50
CA LYS A 6 8.18 -7.80 -14.28
C LYS A 6 9.44 -6.96 -14.52
N LYS A 7 9.59 -6.32 -15.69
CA LYS A 7 10.74 -5.49 -15.99
C LYS A 7 10.72 -4.28 -15.05
N TYR A 8 11.69 -4.22 -14.17
CA TYR A 8 11.84 -3.10 -13.24
C TYR A 8 12.44 -1.91 -13.98
N PHE A 9 11.81 -0.74 -13.85
CA PHE A 9 12.40 0.51 -14.28
C PHE A 9 13.50 0.95 -13.30
N ASP A 10 14.44 1.74 -13.80
CA ASP A 10 15.44 2.39 -12.95
C ASP A 10 14.74 3.34 -11.96
N LYS A 11 15.29 3.48 -10.75
CA LYS A 11 14.72 4.32 -9.70
C LYS A 11 14.66 5.78 -10.14
N ASP A 12 15.73 6.27 -10.75
CA ASP A 12 15.82 7.66 -11.21
C ASP A 12 14.77 7.96 -12.28
N PHE A 13 14.47 6.97 -13.13
CA PHE A 13 13.40 7.08 -14.12
C PHE A 13 12.02 7.10 -13.45
N ILE A 14 11.78 6.20 -12.48
CA ILE A 14 10.53 6.17 -11.72
C ILE A 14 10.29 7.50 -11.00
N ASP A 15 11.32 8.05 -10.36
CA ASP A 15 11.21 9.31 -9.61
C ASP A 15 10.88 10.48 -10.55
N LYS A 16 11.48 10.54 -11.75
CA LYS A 16 11.12 11.53 -12.77
C LYS A 16 9.66 11.41 -13.24
N VAL A 17 9.20 10.18 -13.50
CA VAL A 17 7.81 9.92 -13.91
C VAL A 17 6.83 10.38 -12.82
N TRP A 18 7.13 10.12 -11.55
CA TRP A 18 6.32 10.60 -10.43
C TRP A 18 6.30 12.12 -10.33
N GLN A 19 7.43 12.78 -10.55
CA GLN A 19 7.49 14.24 -10.51
C GLN A 19 6.65 14.90 -11.61
N GLU A 20 6.68 14.37 -12.84
CA GLU A 20 5.83 14.88 -13.92
C GLU A 20 4.35 14.71 -13.59
N LEU A 21 3.94 13.54 -13.06
CA LEU A 21 2.55 13.33 -12.64
C LEU A 21 2.12 14.30 -11.52
N ILE A 22 2.98 14.56 -10.55
CA ILE A 22 2.70 15.55 -9.49
C ILE A 22 2.57 16.96 -10.07
N LYS A 23 3.40 17.31 -11.05
CA LYS A 23 3.38 18.61 -11.71
C LYS A 23 2.08 18.81 -12.49
N GLU A 24 1.62 17.81 -13.24
CA GLU A 24 0.33 17.83 -13.93
C GLU A 24 -0.83 18.02 -12.94
N ILE A 25 -0.81 17.29 -11.81
CA ILE A 25 -1.83 17.43 -10.76
C ILE A 25 -1.79 18.83 -10.12
N HIS A 26 -0.61 19.43 -9.94
CA HIS A 26 -0.48 20.79 -9.39
C HIS A 26 -0.91 21.87 -10.40
N GLN A 27 -0.80 21.62 -11.70
CA GLN A 27 -1.25 22.54 -12.74
C GLN A 27 -2.77 22.51 -12.94
N ALA A 28 -3.42 21.41 -12.57
CA ALA A 28 -4.87 21.29 -12.58
C ALA A 28 -5.51 22.34 -11.64
N LYS A 29 -6.35 23.21 -12.20
CA LYS A 29 -7.01 24.30 -11.43
C LYS A 29 -8.36 23.87 -10.86
N SER A 30 -8.96 22.82 -11.40
CA SER A 30 -10.26 22.30 -11.02
C SER A 30 -10.18 20.82 -10.62
N SER A 31 -11.09 20.40 -9.74
CA SER A 31 -11.28 18.98 -9.40
C SER A 31 -11.66 18.13 -10.62
N SER A 32 -12.33 18.72 -11.61
CA SER A 32 -12.63 18.07 -12.89
C SER A 32 -11.36 17.72 -13.67
N ASP A 33 -10.37 18.61 -13.65
CA ASP A 33 -9.13 18.45 -14.43
C ASP A 33 -8.27 17.33 -13.83
N ILE A 34 -8.26 17.23 -12.50
CA ILE A 34 -7.60 16.12 -11.79
C ILE A 34 -8.23 14.78 -12.17
N ASN A 35 -9.56 14.70 -12.27
CA ASN A 35 -10.25 13.48 -12.68
C ASN A 35 -9.92 13.08 -14.13
N ILE A 36 -9.76 14.06 -15.02
CA ILE A 36 -9.33 13.82 -16.41
C ILE A 36 -7.90 13.24 -16.41
N VAL A 37 -6.96 13.88 -15.70
CA VAL A 37 -5.57 13.41 -15.60
C VAL A 37 -5.50 11.98 -15.04
N LEU A 38 -6.22 11.72 -13.95
CA LEU A 38 -6.26 10.38 -13.34
C LEU A 38 -6.95 9.35 -14.24
N GLY A 39 -8.00 9.73 -14.95
CA GLY A 39 -8.70 8.86 -15.91
C GLY A 39 -7.87 8.51 -17.15
N CYS A 40 -6.92 9.36 -17.54
CA CYS A 40 -5.96 9.06 -18.60
C CYS A 40 -4.87 8.07 -18.16
N VAL A 41 -4.48 8.09 -16.88
CA VAL A 41 -3.38 7.27 -16.35
C VAL A 41 -3.87 5.93 -15.81
N LEU A 42 -5.04 5.91 -15.17
CA LEU A 42 -5.59 4.75 -14.48
C LEU A 42 -6.76 4.17 -15.25
N SER A 43 -6.84 2.84 -15.27
CA SER A 43 -8.05 2.17 -15.73
C SER A 43 -9.20 2.35 -14.73
N SER A 44 -10.45 2.24 -15.19
CA SER A 44 -11.64 2.31 -14.33
C SER A 44 -11.57 1.44 -13.05
N PRO A 45 -11.13 0.16 -13.09
CA PRO A 45 -11.01 -0.62 -11.85
C PRO A 45 -9.92 -0.13 -10.91
N GLU A 46 -8.82 0.46 -11.42
CA GLU A 46 -7.76 1.04 -10.60
C GLU A 46 -8.21 2.34 -9.95
N LEU A 47 -8.99 3.14 -10.67
CA LEU A 47 -9.59 4.37 -10.17
C LEU A 47 -10.58 4.07 -9.05
N ASN A 48 -11.50 3.13 -9.25
CA ASN A 48 -12.42 2.66 -8.20
C ASN A 48 -11.68 2.15 -6.95
N LEU A 49 -10.56 1.42 -7.15
CA LEU A 49 -9.74 0.94 -6.04
C LEU A 49 -9.08 2.11 -5.29
N LEU A 50 -8.61 3.12 -6.01
CA LEU A 50 -8.01 4.33 -5.45
C LEU A 50 -9.03 5.13 -4.64
N GLU A 51 -10.23 5.35 -5.20
CA GLU A 51 -11.34 6.02 -4.51
C GLU A 51 -11.69 5.31 -3.20
N LYS A 52 -11.91 3.99 -3.22
CA LYS A 52 -12.19 3.20 -2.00
C LYS A 52 -11.10 3.38 -0.95
N ARG A 53 -9.83 3.40 -1.34
CA ARG A 53 -8.70 3.62 -0.42
C ARG A 53 -8.68 5.04 0.15
N LEU A 54 -8.97 6.05 -0.67
CA LEU A 54 -9.08 7.44 -0.22
C LEU A 54 -10.26 7.64 0.73
N SER A 55 -11.41 7.01 0.46
CA SER A 55 -12.56 7.02 1.36
C SER A 55 -12.22 6.43 2.73
N VAL A 56 -11.54 5.27 2.76
CA VAL A 56 -11.06 4.69 4.01
C VAL A 56 -10.12 5.64 4.75
N LEU A 57 -9.21 6.32 4.05
CA LEU A 57 -8.32 7.31 4.66
C LEU A 57 -9.08 8.49 5.28
N TYR A 58 -10.09 9.00 4.58
CA TYR A 58 -10.93 10.08 5.05
C TYR A 58 -11.72 9.68 6.29
N LEU A 59 -12.41 8.53 6.26
CA LEU A 59 -13.22 8.03 7.37
C LEU A 59 -12.37 7.67 8.60
N LEU A 60 -11.16 7.14 8.40
CA LEU A 60 -10.21 6.90 9.49
C LEU A 60 -9.79 8.20 10.19
N LYS A 61 -9.63 9.31 9.45
CA LYS A 61 -9.31 10.63 10.04
C LYS A 61 -10.49 11.19 10.85
N GLN A 62 -11.71 10.87 10.45
CA GLN A 62 -12.92 11.23 11.20
C GLN A 62 -13.15 10.38 12.47
N GLY A 63 -12.33 9.34 12.69
CA GLY A 63 -12.41 8.51 13.89
C GLY A 63 -13.47 7.41 13.86
N LEU A 64 -14.04 7.12 12.69
CA LEU A 64 -15.04 6.05 12.52
C LEU A 64 -14.48 4.66 12.86
N SER A 65 -15.37 3.78 13.30
CA SER A 65 -15.04 2.40 13.60
C SER A 65 -14.75 1.60 12.33
N TYR A 66 -14.03 0.49 12.47
CA TYR A 66 -13.70 -0.37 11.34
C TYR A 66 -14.94 -0.94 10.65
N ARG A 67 -16.02 -1.17 11.42
CA ARG A 67 -17.27 -1.71 10.90
C ARG A 67 -17.96 -0.70 10.00
N GLU A 68 -18.13 0.54 10.47
CA GLU A 68 -18.73 1.63 9.70
C GLU A 68 -17.94 1.90 8.43
N ILE A 69 -16.60 1.92 8.52
CA ILE A 69 -15.74 2.11 7.34
C ILE A 69 -15.92 0.97 6.34
N SER A 70 -16.04 -0.28 6.80
CA SER A 70 -16.24 -1.44 5.94
C SER A 70 -17.57 -1.37 5.20
N GLU A 71 -18.62 -0.89 5.86
CA GLU A 71 -19.97 -0.76 5.30
C GLU A 71 -20.03 0.43 4.31
N ILE A 72 -19.45 1.58 4.63
CA ILE A 72 -19.48 2.79 3.79
C ILE A 72 -18.59 2.65 2.55
N ALA A 73 -17.36 2.18 2.73
CA ALA A 73 -16.38 2.14 1.64
C ALA A 73 -16.42 0.83 0.83
N ASP A 74 -17.23 -0.15 1.26
CA ASP A 74 -17.30 -1.49 0.70
C ASP A 74 -15.90 -2.13 0.55
N VAL A 75 -15.20 -2.20 1.70
CA VAL A 75 -13.84 -2.73 1.78
C VAL A 75 -13.67 -3.64 3.00
N HIS A 76 -13.04 -4.79 2.78
CA HIS A 76 -12.70 -5.71 3.86
C HIS A 76 -11.79 -5.09 4.94
N TYR A 77 -11.99 -5.49 6.20
CA TYR A 77 -11.21 -5.10 7.38
C TYR A 77 -9.68 -5.16 7.21
N ASN A 78 -9.19 -6.15 6.45
CA ASN A 78 -7.76 -6.29 6.17
C ASN A 78 -7.19 -5.09 5.41
N THR A 79 -7.95 -4.53 4.47
CA THR A 79 -7.55 -3.36 3.69
C THR A 79 -7.55 -2.11 4.57
N ILE A 80 -8.55 -1.96 5.44
CA ILE A 80 -8.61 -0.87 6.42
C ILE A 80 -7.39 -0.92 7.34
N SER A 81 -7.07 -2.11 7.86
CA SER A 81 -5.88 -2.36 8.67
C SER A 81 -4.58 -2.06 7.91
N PHE A 82 -4.49 -2.46 6.64
CA PHE A 82 -3.35 -2.18 5.77
C PHE A 82 -3.15 -0.67 5.58
N ILE A 83 -4.22 0.07 5.27
CA ILE A 83 -4.20 1.52 5.07
C ILE A 83 -3.81 2.24 6.36
N LYS A 84 -4.45 1.91 7.49
CA LYS A 84 -4.13 2.50 8.80
C LYS A 84 -2.67 2.25 9.21
N LYS A 85 -2.14 1.05 8.94
CA LYS A 85 -0.73 0.71 9.18
C LYS A 85 0.21 1.44 8.23
N GLY A 86 -0.20 1.64 6.97
CA GLY A 86 0.54 2.39 5.95
C GLY A 86 0.73 3.85 6.36
N LEU A 87 -0.32 4.50 6.86
CA LEU A 87 -0.24 5.88 7.38
C LEU A 87 0.80 6.06 8.49
N LYS A 88 0.94 5.06 9.37
CA LYS A 88 1.85 5.14 10.53
C LYS A 88 3.28 4.71 10.24
N LYS A 89 3.56 4.14 9.08
CA LYS A 89 4.89 3.57 8.78
C LYS A 89 5.61 4.43 7.75
N PRO A 90 6.88 4.82 8.01
CA PRO A 90 7.74 5.30 6.94
C PRO A 90 7.85 4.21 5.86
N ILE A 91 8.00 4.63 4.60
CA ILE A 91 8.15 3.75 3.43
C ILE A 91 9.10 2.62 3.81
N ARG A 92 8.57 1.38 3.90
CA ARG A 92 9.36 0.23 4.32
C ARG A 92 10.53 0.08 3.34
N LYS A 93 11.76 0.31 3.82
CA LYS A 93 12.96 -0.05 3.06
C LYS A 93 12.84 -1.51 2.65
N LYS A 94 12.97 -1.78 1.34
CA LYS A 94 12.88 -3.13 0.78
C LYS A 94 13.88 -4.00 1.54
N LYS A 95 13.43 -5.09 2.18
CA LYS A 95 14.36 -6.05 2.79
C LYS A 95 15.20 -6.64 1.66
N VAL A 96 16.50 -6.40 1.68
CA VAL A 96 17.45 -7.09 0.82
C VAL A 96 17.50 -8.52 1.33
N TYR A 97 16.85 -9.43 0.63
CA TYR A 97 17.02 -10.86 0.89
C TYR A 97 18.36 -11.26 0.28
N SER A 98 19.33 -11.62 1.11
CA SER A 98 20.50 -12.36 0.64
C SER A 98 20.02 -13.70 0.07
N SER A 99 20.65 -14.20 -1.00
CA SER A 99 20.34 -15.55 -1.55
C SER A 99 20.54 -16.65 -0.50
N PHE A 100 21.32 -16.36 0.54
CA PHE A 100 21.54 -17.24 1.68
C PHE A 100 21.01 -16.55 2.95
N PRO A 101 19.80 -16.90 3.42
CA PRO A 101 19.41 -16.53 4.77
C PRO A 101 20.36 -17.27 5.72
N GLU A 102 21.16 -16.51 6.50
CA GLU A 102 21.91 -17.11 7.60
C GLU A 102 20.94 -17.88 8.49
N LYS A 103 21.19 -19.18 8.67
CA LYS A 103 20.33 -20.04 9.48
C LYS A 103 20.17 -19.38 10.86
N PRO A 104 18.95 -19.12 11.34
CA PRO A 104 18.77 -18.53 12.65
C PRO A 104 19.43 -19.46 13.68
N LYS A 105 20.42 -18.94 14.42
CA LYS A 105 21.07 -19.68 15.51
C LYS A 105 19.95 -20.19 16.43
N LYS A 106 19.77 -21.52 16.50
CA LYS A 106 18.76 -22.13 17.37
C LYS A 106 18.99 -21.59 18.77
N LYS A 107 18.05 -20.79 19.29
CA LYS A 107 18.05 -20.42 20.69
C LYS A 107 17.91 -21.72 21.46
N ILE A 108 18.96 -22.15 22.15
CA ILE A 108 18.92 -23.28 23.06
C ILE A 108 17.78 -22.98 24.05
N SER A 109 16.72 -23.78 24.00
CA SER A 109 15.58 -23.62 24.92
C SER A 109 16.11 -23.81 26.34
N LYS A 110 15.91 -22.81 27.21
CA LYS A 110 16.31 -22.87 28.63
C LYS A 110 15.49 -23.90 29.44
N PHE A 111 14.53 -24.57 28.82
CA PHE A 111 13.67 -25.53 29.49
C PHE A 111 14.21 -26.96 29.30
N PRO A 112 14.36 -27.73 30.39
CA PRO A 112 14.73 -29.15 30.29
C PRO A 112 13.66 -29.89 29.48
N LYS A 113 14.10 -30.83 28.64
CA LYS A 113 13.17 -31.72 27.93
C LYS A 113 12.40 -32.53 28.97
N TYR A 114 11.07 -32.39 28.97
CA TYR A 114 10.19 -33.16 29.84
C TYR A 114 10.41 -34.66 29.59
N LYS A 115 10.85 -35.40 30.60
CA LYS A 115 10.86 -36.87 30.58
C LYS A 115 9.53 -37.31 31.19
N GLY A 116 8.62 -37.80 30.35
CA GLY A 116 7.42 -38.47 30.84
C GLY A 116 7.83 -39.72 31.62
N VAL A 117 7.16 -39.92 32.76
CA VAL A 117 7.16 -41.17 33.54
C VAL A 117 6.03 -42.04 33.03
#